data_AF-A0A150GRG0-F1
#
_entry.id   AF-A0A150GRG0-F1
#
_cell.length_a   1.000
_cell.length_b   1.000
_cell.length_c   1.000
_cell.angle_alpha   90.00
_cell.angle_beta   90.00
_cell.angle_gamma   90.00
#
_symmetry.space_group_name_H-M   'P 1'
#
loop_
_entity.id
_entity.type
_entity.pdbx_description
1 polymer ?
#
loop_
_entity_poly.entity_id
_entity_poly.type
_entity_poly.pdbx_seq_one_letter_code
_entity_poly.pdbx_strand_id
1 'polypeptide(L)'
;MVCAALAPRAEIRALQPQLAAARKDSFAADAVFQAEERKLAAICARARNAYSRERLQQDFHQGLAGVAAQAGDHSSAEQYAAIQLPVFCISASDAQRLEGRSKTAGAGSVFRRLEQTEIPGLRRHLRAAAERARLRAQRRLARSLFHFIDSAGAVLLGKVMRAQNGDSAGRDQRRHAAAAFGAAQQQLVAELEDLVAELSAELQEEFLDAGLSPRLAKGGQVAAERALPRAQGWGKKLNWSTYRAAVHRDGCFVSPSLKARGNSDFKGGLVDFNGQLADPILDAISTCWDELFNRRLEQLLREFEQRSLASLDAAVAAARQRLAAALGGASEAEAQLAAVDAACKQVVADEGRKLQSRVSQLLADVTAAARALPVDVVEPAVRDAMRPAYHAAKGDRGAGVFGRMKGGVEGSVVENGRGALVSAAGALEQQAAELLSGLVGRVRTAVGELVKGAGARLELLWDKCDASAPVRHAAASALHELASKAAQLCKRAGEKVPKPFSLEPLKLTPEVPDITATAAMARPSPPTPTGPASHRTPAATEPATRLHPELHEQARSACSSGLLSSLRGN
;
A
#
# COMPACT_ATOMS: atom_id res chain seq x y z
N MET A 1 3.25 -4.36 102.88
CA MET A 1 3.80 -3.46 101.83
C MET A 1 3.80 -4.12 100.44
N VAL A 2 2.70 -4.81 100.04
CA VAL A 2 2.62 -5.53 98.74
C VAL A 2 1.53 -4.96 97.80
N CYS A 3 0.70 -4.02 98.26
CA CYS A 3 -0.39 -3.48 97.43
C CYS A 3 0.04 -2.42 96.38
N ALA A 4 1.28 -1.91 96.41
CA ALA A 4 1.69 -0.81 95.54
C ALA A 4 2.21 -1.22 94.14
N ALA A 5 2.60 -2.49 93.93
CA ALA A 5 3.20 -2.95 92.66
C ALA A 5 2.19 -3.50 91.62
N LEU A 6 0.91 -3.66 91.99
CA LEU A 6 -0.14 -4.22 91.13
C LEU A 6 -0.93 -3.16 90.36
N ALA A 7 -0.99 -1.92 90.85
CA ALA A 7 -1.72 -0.81 90.22
C ALA A 7 -1.25 -0.48 88.78
N PRO A 8 0.05 -0.31 88.49
CA PRO A 8 0.49 0.05 87.14
C PRO A 8 0.31 -1.08 86.12
N ARG A 9 0.33 -2.35 86.55
CA ARG A 9 0.11 -3.50 85.65
C ARG A 9 -1.36 -3.66 85.26
N ALA A 10 -2.29 -3.31 86.14
CA ALA A 10 -3.71 -3.30 85.85
C ALA A 10 -4.07 -2.18 84.85
N GLU A 11 -3.50 -0.99 85.02
CA GLU A 11 -3.66 0.14 84.10
C GLU A 11 -3.11 -0.15 82.71
N ILE A 12 -1.90 -0.72 82.60
CA ILE A 12 -1.32 -1.13 81.30
C ILE A 12 -2.20 -2.16 80.60
N ARG A 13 -2.75 -3.14 81.32
CA ARG A 13 -3.65 -4.16 80.76
C ARG A 13 -4.99 -3.56 80.33
N ALA A 14 -5.47 -2.52 81.02
CA ALA A 14 -6.68 -1.79 80.64
C ALA A 14 -6.48 -0.88 79.40
N LEU A 15 -5.28 -0.35 79.18
CA LEU A 15 -4.94 0.52 78.04
C LEU A 15 -4.61 -0.23 76.74
N GLN A 16 -4.14 -1.48 76.82
CA GLN A 16 -3.85 -2.33 75.65
C GLN A 16 -5.03 -2.49 74.65
N PRO A 17 -6.27 -2.80 75.07
CA PRO A 17 -7.40 -2.89 74.15
C PRO A 17 -7.75 -1.53 73.52
N GLN A 18 -7.58 -0.43 74.25
CA GLN A 18 -7.80 0.93 73.73
C GLN A 18 -6.77 1.30 72.66
N LEU A 19 -5.49 0.95 72.85
CA LEU A 19 -4.44 1.13 71.84
C LEU A 19 -4.70 0.28 70.59
N ALA A 20 -5.17 -0.96 70.76
CA ALA A 20 -5.53 -1.83 69.64
C ALA A 20 -6.72 -1.29 68.84
N ALA A 21 -7.74 -0.76 69.52
CA ALA A 21 -8.86 -0.07 68.89
C ALA A 21 -8.41 1.19 68.14
N ALA A 22 -7.63 2.06 68.78
CA ALA A 22 -7.10 3.28 68.15
C ALA A 22 -6.21 2.98 66.92
N ARG A 23 -5.40 1.91 66.96
CA ARG A 23 -4.62 1.46 65.79
C ARG A 23 -5.50 0.98 64.64
N LYS A 24 -6.57 0.24 64.96
CA LYS A 24 -7.55 -0.23 63.98
C LYS A 24 -8.28 0.96 63.34
N ASP A 25 -8.66 1.95 64.14
CA ASP A 25 -9.32 3.17 63.67
C ASP A 25 -8.38 4.02 62.81
N SER A 26 -7.10 4.15 63.20
CA SER A 26 -6.07 4.82 62.39
C SER A 26 -5.88 4.12 61.05
N PHE A 27 -5.79 2.79 61.02
CA PHE A 27 -5.67 2.03 59.77
C PHE A 27 -6.90 2.19 58.87
N ALA A 28 -8.10 2.21 59.46
CA ALA A 28 -9.34 2.47 58.73
C ALA A 28 -9.37 3.90 58.16
N ALA A 29 -8.94 4.90 58.92
CA ALA A 29 -8.83 6.28 58.47
C ALA A 29 -7.81 6.44 57.34
N ASP A 30 -6.63 5.81 57.45
CA ASP A 30 -5.61 5.81 56.40
C ASP A 30 -6.11 5.17 55.10
N ALA A 31 -6.88 4.08 55.21
CA ALA A 31 -7.49 3.42 54.05
C ALA A 31 -8.52 4.32 53.35
N VAL A 32 -9.33 5.06 54.12
CA VAL A 32 -10.29 6.04 53.57
C VAL A 32 -9.55 7.20 52.90
N PHE A 33 -8.52 7.75 53.55
CA PHE A 33 -7.71 8.84 53.00
C PHE A 33 -7.05 8.44 51.67
N GLN A 34 -6.38 7.29 51.62
CA GLN A 34 -5.80 6.77 50.38
C GLN A 34 -6.85 6.53 49.29
N ALA A 35 -8.06 6.12 49.66
CA ALA A 35 -9.14 5.91 48.71
C ALA A 35 -9.62 7.24 48.08
N GLU A 36 -9.70 8.32 48.87
CA GLU A 36 -10.03 9.67 48.40
C GLU A 36 -8.89 10.29 47.57
N GLU A 37 -7.63 10.15 47.98
CA GLU A 37 -6.47 10.59 47.18
C GLU A 37 -6.45 9.95 45.80
N ARG A 38 -6.75 8.64 45.72
CA ARG A 38 -6.88 7.95 44.43
C ARG A 38 -8.02 8.49 43.57
N LYS A 39 -9.15 8.89 44.18
CA LYS A 39 -10.25 9.53 43.42
C LYS A 39 -9.81 10.88 42.88
N LEU A 40 -9.15 11.69 43.69
CA LEU A 40 -8.62 12.99 43.27
C LEU A 40 -7.61 12.83 42.13
N ALA A 41 -6.66 11.91 42.26
CA ALA A 41 -5.69 11.58 41.21
C ALA A 41 -6.38 11.16 39.91
N ALA A 42 -7.44 10.34 39.98
CA ALA A 42 -8.23 9.95 38.82
C ALA A 42 -8.93 11.13 38.14
N ILE A 43 -9.48 12.07 38.92
CA ILE A 43 -10.13 13.29 38.43
C ILE A 43 -9.09 14.18 37.73
N CYS A 44 -7.96 14.45 38.38
CA CYS A 44 -6.87 15.24 37.81
C CYS A 44 -6.31 14.62 36.53
N ALA A 45 -6.10 13.31 36.51
CA ALA A 45 -5.62 12.60 35.32
C ALA A 45 -6.62 12.71 34.15
N ARG A 46 -7.93 12.62 34.42
CA ARG A 46 -8.97 12.80 33.38
C ARG A 46 -9.03 14.23 32.87
N ALA A 47 -8.97 15.22 33.75
CA ALA A 47 -8.95 16.63 33.36
C ALA A 47 -7.73 16.94 32.50
N ARG A 48 -6.54 16.46 32.89
CA ARG A 48 -5.32 16.58 32.10
C ARG A 48 -5.46 15.91 30.73
N ASN A 49 -6.00 14.70 30.67
CA ASN A 49 -6.19 13.99 29.40
C ASN A 49 -7.17 14.73 28.47
N ALA A 50 -8.26 15.30 29.02
CA ALA A 50 -9.20 16.11 28.25
C ALA A 50 -8.54 17.38 27.69
N TYR A 51 -7.83 18.11 28.56
CA TYR A 51 -7.07 19.30 28.15
C TYR A 51 -6.03 18.98 27.08
N SER A 52 -5.21 17.93 27.28
CA SER A 52 -4.20 17.52 26.30
C SER A 52 -4.81 17.10 24.97
N ARG A 53 -5.97 16.41 24.97
CA ARG A 53 -6.69 16.06 23.74
C ARG A 53 -7.06 17.31 22.96
N GLU A 54 -7.76 18.23 23.61
CA GLU A 54 -8.24 19.47 22.96
C GLU A 54 -7.07 20.30 22.46
N ARG A 55 -6.00 20.42 23.27
CA ARG A 55 -4.83 21.19 22.89
C ARG A 55 -4.08 20.57 21.72
N LEU A 56 -3.88 19.25 21.70
CA LEU A 56 -3.24 18.56 20.57
C LEU A 56 -4.06 18.69 19.28
N GLN A 57 -5.39 18.65 19.39
CA GLN A 57 -6.27 18.89 18.25
C GLN A 57 -6.13 20.34 17.77
N GLN A 58 -6.16 21.33 18.66
CA GLN A 58 -5.96 22.74 18.29
C GLN A 58 -4.59 22.99 17.66
N ASP A 59 -3.52 22.50 18.30
CA ASP A 59 -2.14 22.66 17.83
C ASP A 59 -1.95 21.97 16.46
N PHE A 60 -2.63 20.84 16.20
CA PHE A 60 -2.63 20.19 14.89
C PHE A 60 -3.26 21.09 13.81
N HIS A 61 -4.45 21.65 14.06
CA HIS A 61 -5.11 22.54 13.09
C HIS A 61 -4.34 23.86 12.90
N GLN A 62 -3.77 24.41 13.99
CA GLN A 62 -2.91 25.60 13.92
C GLN A 62 -1.63 25.31 13.14
N GLY A 63 -1.03 24.12 13.32
CA GLY A 63 0.12 23.67 12.55
C GLY A 63 -0.17 23.59 11.06
N LEU A 64 -1.30 22.97 10.68
CA LEU A 64 -1.74 22.91 9.28
C LEU A 64 -1.98 24.31 8.71
N ALA A 65 -2.64 25.20 9.46
CA ALA A 65 -2.87 26.58 9.03
C ALA A 65 -1.57 27.38 8.88
N GLY A 66 -0.60 27.17 9.78
CA GLY A 66 0.72 27.81 9.72
C GLY A 66 1.53 27.36 8.51
N VAL A 67 1.52 26.07 8.20
CA VAL A 67 2.16 25.51 7.00
C VAL A 67 1.51 26.07 5.73
N ALA A 68 0.17 26.10 5.67
CA ALA A 68 -0.56 26.68 4.54
C ALA A 68 -0.27 28.18 4.35
N ALA A 69 -0.17 28.95 5.43
CA ALA A 69 0.15 30.38 5.37
C ALA A 69 1.59 30.63 4.90
N GLN A 70 2.56 29.82 5.35
CA GLN A 70 3.96 29.88 4.90
C GLN A 70 4.10 29.47 3.43
N ALA A 71 3.20 28.64 2.92
CA ALA A 71 3.09 28.26 1.51
C ALA A 71 2.57 29.39 0.60
N GLY A 72 1.86 30.38 1.15
CA GLY A 72 1.06 31.32 0.38
C GLY A 72 -0.25 30.73 -0.19
N ASP A 73 -0.71 29.59 0.34
CA ASP A 73 -1.92 28.90 -0.13
C ASP A 73 -3.08 29.04 0.86
N HIS A 74 -3.92 30.06 0.64
CA HIS A 74 -5.10 30.34 1.44
C HIS A 74 -6.31 29.45 1.08
N SER A 75 -6.27 28.72 -0.04
CA SER A 75 -7.40 27.90 -0.52
C SER A 75 -7.54 26.58 0.22
N SER A 76 -6.41 26.03 0.71
CA SER A 76 -6.35 24.74 1.39
C SER A 76 -6.70 24.81 2.89
N ALA A 77 -6.78 26.02 3.47
CA ALA A 77 -7.02 26.22 4.92
C ALA A 77 -8.37 25.66 5.41
N GLU A 78 -9.43 25.84 4.61
CA GLU A 78 -10.78 25.33 4.94
C GLU A 78 -10.83 23.79 4.89
N GLN A 79 -10.06 23.19 3.99
CA GLN A 79 -9.99 21.73 3.84
C GLN A 79 -9.23 21.08 5.00
N TYR A 80 -8.14 21.71 5.45
CA TYR A 80 -7.40 21.27 6.63
C TYR A 80 -8.23 21.38 7.92
N ALA A 81 -9.13 22.36 8.00
CA ALA A 81 -10.06 22.50 9.12
C ALA A 81 -11.08 21.36 9.22
N ALA A 82 -11.34 20.63 8.13
CA ALA A 82 -12.28 19.51 8.11
C ALA A 82 -11.68 18.18 8.62
N ILE A 83 -10.35 18.10 8.79
CA ILE A 83 -9.65 16.87 9.18
C ILE A 83 -9.83 16.59 10.67
N GLN A 84 -10.62 15.56 11.01
CA GLN A 84 -10.77 15.14 12.39
C GLN A 84 -9.59 14.27 12.85
N LEU A 85 -8.76 14.78 13.77
CA LEU A 85 -7.69 14.01 14.41
C LEU A 85 -8.20 13.27 15.67
N PRO A 86 -8.31 11.93 15.64
CA PRO A 86 -8.64 11.15 16.84
C PRO A 86 -7.44 11.09 17.79
N VAL A 87 -7.58 11.67 18.99
CA VAL A 87 -6.53 11.70 20.01
C VAL A 87 -6.93 10.87 21.24
N PHE A 88 -6.09 9.89 21.57
CA PHE A 88 -6.24 9.01 22.74
C PHE A 88 -5.09 9.25 23.73
N CYS A 89 -5.41 9.77 24.92
CA CYS A 89 -4.49 9.98 26.01
C CYS A 89 -4.39 8.70 26.85
N ILE A 90 -3.54 7.78 26.42
CA ILE A 90 -3.49 6.42 26.98
C ILE A 90 -2.65 6.31 28.25
N SER A 91 -3.04 5.38 29.13
CA SER A 91 -2.19 4.88 30.23
C SER A 91 -2.00 3.37 30.09
N ALA A 92 -0.87 2.96 29.48
CA ALA A 92 -0.53 1.56 29.28
C ALA A 92 -0.33 0.81 30.60
N SER A 93 0.33 1.45 31.58
CA SER A 93 0.58 0.88 32.89
C SER A 93 -0.71 0.59 33.65
N ASP A 94 -1.65 1.54 33.69
CA ASP A 94 -2.91 1.34 34.42
C ASP A 94 -3.82 0.34 33.71
N ALA A 95 -3.82 0.29 32.37
CA ALA A 95 -4.56 -0.74 31.64
C ALA A 95 -4.01 -2.14 31.94
N GLN A 96 -2.68 -2.31 31.93
CA GLN A 96 -2.05 -3.59 32.26
C GLN A 96 -2.34 -4.03 33.71
N ARG A 97 -2.40 -3.08 34.66
CA ARG A 97 -2.78 -3.36 36.06
C ARG A 97 -4.24 -3.76 36.19
N LEU A 98 -5.16 -3.00 35.58
CA LEU A 98 -6.60 -3.29 35.60
C LEU A 98 -6.95 -4.61 34.88
N GLU A 99 -6.15 -4.99 33.87
CA GLU A 99 -6.28 -6.28 33.18
C GLU A 99 -5.56 -7.44 33.91
N GLY A 100 -4.95 -7.21 35.07
CA GLY A 100 -4.26 -8.25 35.86
C GLY A 100 -2.97 -8.79 35.22
N ARG A 101 -2.38 -8.08 34.25
CA ARG A 101 -1.20 -8.52 33.49
C ARG A 101 0.14 -8.16 34.16
N SER A 102 0.13 -7.24 35.13
CA SER A 102 1.33 -6.78 35.84
C SER A 102 1.53 -7.56 37.14
N LYS A 103 2.58 -8.38 37.23
CA LYS A 103 2.90 -9.21 38.42
C LYS A 103 3.62 -8.44 39.55
N THR A 104 4.14 -7.24 39.27
CA THR A 104 5.14 -6.56 40.14
C THR A 104 4.69 -5.25 40.78
N ALA A 105 3.44 -4.81 40.57
CA ALA A 105 3.01 -3.47 41.02
C ALA A 105 2.10 -3.55 42.26
N GLY A 106 2.59 -2.99 43.38
CA GLY A 106 1.80 -2.72 44.58
C GLY A 106 0.64 -1.73 44.36
N ALA A 107 -0.12 -1.51 45.43
CA ALA A 107 -1.45 -0.91 45.43
C ALA A 107 -1.60 0.43 44.69
N GLY A 108 -2.55 0.46 43.74
CA GLY A 108 -3.23 1.67 43.27
C GLY A 108 -3.01 2.01 41.80
N SER A 109 -3.82 1.43 40.89
CA SER A 109 -4.05 2.06 39.58
C SER A 109 -4.71 3.42 39.81
N VAL A 110 -4.25 4.47 39.11
CA VAL A 110 -4.87 5.81 39.16
C VAL A 110 -6.32 5.74 38.67
N PHE A 111 -6.56 4.88 37.67
CA PHE A 111 -7.89 4.64 37.14
C PHE A 111 -8.55 3.43 37.77
N ARG A 112 -9.88 3.50 37.98
CA ARG A 112 -10.68 2.39 38.51
C ARG A 112 -11.33 1.55 37.41
N ARG A 113 -11.55 2.14 36.24
CA ARG A 113 -12.20 1.52 35.09
C ARG A 113 -11.25 1.49 33.91
N LEU A 114 -11.26 0.39 33.16
CA LEU A 114 -10.38 0.21 32.01
C LEU A 114 -10.63 1.27 30.93
N GLU A 115 -11.88 1.73 30.78
CA GLU A 115 -12.26 2.77 29.82
C GLU A 115 -11.54 4.09 30.06
N GLN A 116 -11.20 4.40 31.31
CA GLN A 116 -10.52 5.65 31.69
C GLN A 116 -9.05 5.67 31.25
N THR A 117 -8.48 4.51 30.93
CA THR A 117 -7.12 4.39 30.38
C THR A 117 -7.07 4.65 28.87
N GLU A 118 -8.24 4.77 28.22
CA GLU A 118 -8.45 4.97 26.78
C GLU A 118 -7.92 3.87 25.85
N ILE A 119 -7.20 2.88 26.37
CA ILE A 119 -6.73 1.71 25.62
C ILE A 119 -7.87 0.92 24.97
N PRO A 120 -9.02 0.66 25.64
CA PRO A 120 -10.16 0.04 24.96
C PRO A 120 -10.69 0.88 23.78
N GLY A 121 -10.70 2.21 23.91
CA GLY A 121 -11.10 3.13 22.85
C GLY A 121 -10.15 3.04 21.66
N LEU A 122 -8.84 3.10 21.92
CA LEU A 122 -7.80 2.92 20.91
C LEU A 122 -7.91 1.57 20.20
N ARG A 123 -8.07 0.47 20.95
CA ARG A 123 -8.25 -0.88 20.39
C ARG A 123 -9.48 -0.96 19.48
N ARG A 124 -10.62 -0.36 19.87
CA ARG A 124 -11.82 -0.28 19.03
C ARG A 124 -11.57 0.51 17.76
N HIS A 125 -10.89 1.65 17.86
CA HIS A 125 -10.55 2.48 16.71
C HIS A 125 -9.66 1.72 15.71
N LEU A 126 -8.59 1.08 16.18
CA LEU A 126 -7.69 0.29 15.35
C LEU A 126 -8.40 -0.89 14.69
N ARG A 127 -9.24 -1.63 15.44
CA ARG A 127 -10.06 -2.72 14.88
C ARG A 127 -11.04 -2.20 13.83
N ALA A 128 -11.73 -1.11 14.10
CA ALA A 128 -12.67 -0.53 13.13
C ALA A 128 -11.96 -0.07 11.84
N ALA A 129 -10.76 0.50 11.96
CA ALA A 129 -9.93 0.87 10.81
C ALA A 129 -9.49 -0.37 10.02
N ALA A 130 -9.00 -1.41 10.71
CA ALA A 130 -8.59 -2.67 10.10
C ALA A 130 -9.77 -3.40 9.41
N GLU A 131 -10.94 -3.46 10.06
CA GLU A 131 -12.15 -4.08 9.49
C GLU A 131 -12.64 -3.33 8.25
N ARG A 132 -12.60 -1.99 8.25
CA ARG A 132 -12.91 -1.20 7.05
C ARG A 132 -11.98 -1.55 5.88
N ALA A 133 -10.68 -1.67 6.15
CA ALA A 133 -9.71 -2.07 5.13
C ALA A 133 -9.95 -3.50 4.64
N ARG A 134 -10.19 -4.44 5.56
CA ARG A 134 -10.47 -5.85 5.27
C ARG A 134 -11.74 -6.02 4.44
N LEU A 135 -12.83 -5.34 4.81
CA LEU A 135 -14.07 -5.36 4.06
C LEU A 135 -13.87 -4.83 2.64
N ARG A 136 -13.16 -3.70 2.46
CA ARG A 136 -12.83 -3.18 1.12
C ARG A 136 -12.07 -4.21 0.27
N ALA A 137 -11.06 -4.86 0.85
CA ALA A 137 -10.28 -5.90 0.16
C ALA A 137 -11.12 -7.13 -0.21
N GLN A 138 -11.95 -7.62 0.71
CA GLN A 138 -12.87 -8.75 0.47
C GLN A 138 -13.88 -8.42 -0.63
N ARG A 139 -14.47 -7.24 -0.60
CA ARG A 139 -15.42 -6.75 -1.61
C ARG A 139 -14.78 -6.63 -3.00
N ARG A 140 -13.51 -6.21 -3.06
CA ARG A 140 -12.73 -6.16 -4.31
C ARG A 140 -12.48 -7.56 -4.86
N LEU A 141 -12.00 -8.49 -4.02
CA LEU A 141 -11.75 -9.88 -4.41
C LEU A 141 -13.02 -10.58 -4.90
N ALA A 142 -14.12 -10.44 -4.16
CA ALA A 142 -15.37 -11.11 -4.48
C ALA A 142 -15.96 -10.63 -5.82
N ARG A 143 -15.91 -9.31 -6.08
CA ARG A 143 -16.26 -8.75 -7.40
C ARG A 143 -15.34 -9.26 -8.51
N SER A 144 -14.03 -9.27 -8.28
CA SER A 144 -13.06 -9.78 -9.27
C SER A 144 -13.31 -11.24 -9.63
N LEU A 145 -13.60 -12.10 -8.64
CA LEU A 145 -13.91 -13.51 -8.87
C LEU A 145 -15.22 -13.70 -9.63
N PHE A 146 -16.27 -12.96 -9.24
CA PHE A 146 -17.55 -13.02 -9.94
C PHE A 146 -17.40 -12.64 -11.41
N HIS A 147 -16.71 -11.53 -11.70
CA HIS A 147 -16.50 -11.07 -13.07
C HIS A 147 -15.64 -12.03 -13.89
N PHE A 148 -14.60 -12.64 -13.29
CA PHE A 148 -13.84 -13.69 -13.96
C PHE A 148 -14.71 -14.88 -14.36
N ILE A 149 -15.54 -15.38 -13.42
CA ILE A 149 -16.44 -16.51 -13.69
C ILE A 149 -17.48 -16.15 -14.76
N ASP A 150 -18.01 -14.92 -14.71
CA ASP A 150 -18.98 -14.42 -15.69
C ASP A 150 -18.39 -14.30 -17.09
N SER A 151 -17.20 -13.72 -17.20
CA SER A 151 -16.44 -13.62 -18.45
C SER A 151 -16.09 -15.00 -19.01
N ALA A 152 -15.59 -15.92 -18.18
CA ALA A 152 -15.26 -17.28 -18.61
C ALA A 152 -16.50 -18.07 -19.08
N GLY A 153 -17.62 -17.94 -18.35
CA GLY A 153 -18.89 -18.55 -18.73
C GLY A 153 -19.44 -18.01 -20.05
N ALA A 154 -19.41 -16.68 -20.23
CA ALA A 154 -19.83 -16.02 -21.45
C ALA A 154 -19.00 -16.46 -22.67
N VAL A 155 -17.68 -16.63 -22.51
CA VAL A 155 -16.80 -17.15 -23.58
C VAL A 155 -17.13 -18.60 -23.95
N LEU A 156 -17.30 -19.48 -22.95
CA LEU A 156 -17.57 -20.90 -23.20
C LEU A 156 -18.91 -21.11 -23.92
N LEU A 157 -19.92 -20.33 -23.53
CA LEU A 157 -21.28 -20.36 -24.10
C LEU A 157 -21.44 -19.48 -25.33
N GLY A 158 -20.46 -18.62 -25.63
CA GLY A 158 -20.47 -17.71 -26.77
C GLY A 158 -20.72 -18.44 -28.08
N LYS A 159 -21.89 -18.17 -28.67
CA LYS A 159 -22.29 -18.64 -30.02
C LYS A 159 -21.80 -17.70 -31.14
N VAL A 160 -21.09 -16.63 -30.77
CA VAL A 160 -21.14 -15.30 -31.43
C VAL A 160 -20.76 -15.31 -32.92
N MET A 161 -19.84 -16.17 -33.36
CA MET A 161 -19.49 -16.33 -34.78
C MET A 161 -19.21 -17.79 -35.18
N ARG A 162 -19.84 -18.76 -34.50
CA ARG A 162 -19.62 -20.18 -34.83
C ARG A 162 -20.47 -20.55 -36.04
N ALA A 163 -19.86 -20.48 -37.22
CA ALA A 163 -20.36 -21.19 -38.38
C ALA A 163 -20.48 -22.68 -38.03
N GLN A 164 -21.70 -23.19 -38.09
CA GLN A 164 -21.93 -24.63 -38.14
C GLN A 164 -21.24 -25.13 -39.41
N ASN A 165 -20.40 -26.15 -39.27
CA ASN A 165 -19.77 -26.98 -40.29
C ASN A 165 -19.41 -26.35 -41.66
N GLY A 166 -18.11 -26.26 -41.96
CA GLY A 166 -17.59 -26.29 -43.34
C GLY A 166 -17.74 -25.07 -44.25
N ASP A 167 -18.68 -24.16 -43.99
CA ASP A 167 -19.03 -23.13 -44.96
C ASP A 167 -17.97 -22.03 -45.14
N SER A 168 -17.71 -21.67 -46.40
CA SER A 168 -16.86 -20.54 -46.83
C SER A 168 -17.31 -19.22 -46.19
N ALA A 169 -18.63 -18.99 -46.09
CA ALA A 169 -19.21 -17.80 -45.45
C ALA A 169 -18.76 -17.62 -43.99
N GLY A 170 -18.63 -18.72 -43.24
CA GLY A 170 -18.13 -18.70 -41.87
C GLY A 170 -16.64 -18.38 -41.73
N ARG A 171 -15.83 -18.66 -42.75
CA ARG A 171 -14.41 -18.25 -42.80
C ARG A 171 -14.28 -16.77 -43.09
N ASP A 172 -15.08 -16.26 -44.02
CA ASP A 172 -15.07 -14.84 -44.37
C ASP A 172 -15.52 -13.98 -43.20
N GLN A 173 -16.58 -14.37 -42.50
CA GLN A 173 -17.07 -13.67 -41.30
C GLN A 173 -16.02 -13.54 -40.19
N ARG A 174 -15.28 -14.62 -39.90
CA ARG A 174 -14.18 -14.61 -38.92
C ARG A 174 -13.02 -13.70 -39.36
N ARG A 175 -12.70 -13.70 -40.65
CA ARG A 175 -11.64 -12.85 -41.20
C ARG A 175 -12.01 -11.37 -41.09
N HIS A 176 -13.26 -11.01 -41.36
CA HIS A 176 -13.75 -9.63 -41.20
C HIS A 176 -13.75 -9.20 -39.72
N ALA A 177 -14.16 -10.07 -38.80
CA ALA A 177 -14.07 -9.79 -37.36
C ALA A 177 -12.61 -9.59 -36.91
N ALA A 178 -11.71 -10.52 -37.24
CA ALA A 178 -10.30 -10.41 -36.90
C ALA A 178 -9.67 -9.13 -37.48
N ALA A 179 -10.00 -8.74 -38.71
CA ALA A 179 -9.51 -7.51 -39.31
C ALA A 179 -10.08 -6.25 -38.63
N ALA A 180 -11.39 -6.22 -38.34
CA ALA A 180 -12.05 -5.08 -37.70
C ALA A 180 -11.51 -4.81 -36.29
N PHE A 181 -11.36 -5.85 -35.49
CA PHE A 181 -10.83 -5.75 -34.14
C PHE A 181 -9.30 -5.57 -34.12
N GLY A 182 -8.56 -6.20 -35.03
CA GLY A 182 -7.12 -5.99 -35.15
C GLY A 182 -6.77 -4.53 -35.48
N ALA A 183 -7.50 -3.90 -36.41
CA ALA A 183 -7.33 -2.49 -36.72
C ALA A 183 -7.68 -1.57 -35.54
N ALA A 184 -8.78 -1.87 -34.82
CA ALA A 184 -9.15 -1.11 -33.64
C ALA A 184 -8.14 -1.26 -32.49
N GLN A 185 -7.56 -2.45 -32.32
CA GLN A 185 -6.53 -2.71 -31.32
C GLN A 185 -5.23 -1.94 -31.63
N GLN A 186 -4.81 -1.89 -32.90
CA GLN A 186 -3.65 -1.09 -33.30
C GLN A 186 -3.86 0.40 -33.04
N GLN A 187 -5.05 0.91 -33.36
CA GLN A 187 -5.42 2.28 -33.05
C GLN A 187 -5.40 2.56 -31.54
N LEU A 188 -5.97 1.64 -30.74
CA LEU A 188 -5.94 1.75 -29.29
C LEU A 188 -4.52 1.78 -28.73
N VAL A 189 -3.60 0.96 -29.26
CA VAL A 189 -2.19 0.98 -28.83
C VAL A 189 -1.57 2.35 -29.08
N ALA A 190 -1.78 2.93 -30.27
CA ALA A 190 -1.24 4.23 -30.60
C ALA A 190 -1.81 5.32 -29.66
N GLU A 191 -3.14 5.38 -29.52
CA GLU A 191 -3.80 6.35 -28.64
C GLU A 191 -3.35 6.25 -27.19
N LEU A 192 -3.19 5.03 -26.66
CA LEU A 192 -2.77 4.85 -25.27
C LEU A 192 -1.28 5.18 -25.07
N GLU A 193 -0.40 4.91 -26.04
CA GLU A 193 1.01 5.36 -25.97
C GLU A 193 1.11 6.88 -26.06
N ASP A 194 0.28 7.54 -26.88
CA ASP A 194 0.18 9.00 -26.92
C ASP A 194 -0.26 9.57 -25.56
N LEU A 195 -1.27 8.98 -24.92
CA LEU A 195 -1.68 9.36 -23.56
C LEU A 195 -0.57 9.15 -22.52
N VAL A 196 0.23 8.10 -22.64
CA VAL A 196 1.39 7.86 -21.76
C VAL A 196 2.47 8.92 -22.00
N ALA A 197 2.70 9.31 -23.25
CA ALA A 197 3.66 10.36 -23.60
C ALA A 197 3.20 11.73 -23.09
N GLU A 198 1.90 12.06 -23.23
CA GLU A 198 1.28 13.26 -22.65
C GLU A 198 1.45 13.30 -21.13
N LEU A 199 1.09 12.23 -20.43
CA LEU A 199 1.29 12.13 -18.98
C LEU A 199 2.77 12.32 -18.59
N SER A 200 3.70 11.73 -19.36
CA SER A 200 5.12 11.90 -19.09
C SER A 200 5.58 13.34 -19.27
N ALA A 201 5.06 14.05 -20.28
CA ALA A 201 5.39 15.44 -20.53
C ALA A 201 4.81 16.35 -19.45
N GLU A 202 3.55 16.14 -19.06
CA GLU A 202 2.90 16.88 -17.98
C GLU A 202 3.61 16.68 -16.64
N LEU A 203 4.02 15.45 -16.31
CA LEU A 203 4.82 15.19 -15.12
C LEU A 203 6.18 15.91 -15.18
N GLN A 204 6.86 15.91 -16.31
CA GLN A 204 8.13 16.63 -16.46
C GLN A 204 7.95 18.15 -16.27
N GLU A 205 7.01 18.73 -17.01
CA GLU A 205 6.78 20.18 -17.03
C GLU A 205 6.26 20.68 -15.67
N GLU A 206 5.22 20.05 -15.11
CA GLU A 206 4.58 20.55 -13.90
C GLU A 206 5.32 20.16 -12.63
N PHE A 207 5.85 18.94 -12.52
CA PHE A 207 6.50 18.50 -11.29
C PHE A 207 7.94 18.97 -11.22
N LEU A 208 8.71 18.83 -12.29
CA LEU A 208 10.13 19.15 -12.27
C LEU A 208 10.33 20.61 -12.67
N ASP A 209 10.07 20.94 -13.93
CA ASP A 209 10.52 22.21 -14.53
C ASP A 209 9.87 23.44 -13.88
N ALA A 210 8.54 23.42 -13.67
CA ALA A 210 7.79 24.50 -13.02
C ALA A 210 7.66 24.31 -11.49
N GLY A 211 7.69 23.07 -11.04
CA GLY A 211 7.46 22.67 -9.65
C GLY A 211 8.71 22.70 -8.79
N LEU A 212 9.47 21.61 -8.82
CA LEU A 212 10.56 21.32 -7.90
C LEU A 212 11.84 22.07 -8.25
N SER A 213 12.28 22.08 -9.51
CA SER A 213 13.56 22.65 -9.95
C SER A 213 13.79 24.10 -9.48
N PRO A 214 12.86 25.06 -9.70
CA PRO A 214 13.08 26.45 -9.25
C PRO A 214 13.13 26.58 -7.72
N ARG A 215 12.36 25.76 -7.00
CA ARG A 215 12.29 25.79 -5.53
C ARG A 215 13.51 25.13 -4.89
N LEU A 216 13.98 24.02 -5.44
CA LEU A 216 15.20 23.34 -5.02
C LEU A 216 16.43 24.19 -5.31
N ALA A 217 16.52 24.82 -6.48
CA ALA A 217 17.59 25.75 -6.80
C ALA A 217 17.65 26.92 -5.80
N LYS A 218 16.50 27.55 -5.53
CA LYS A 218 16.40 28.64 -4.54
C LYS A 218 16.69 28.15 -3.11
N GLY A 219 16.15 27.00 -2.71
CA GLY A 219 16.36 26.39 -1.41
C GLY A 219 17.83 26.07 -1.16
N GLY A 220 18.53 25.51 -2.15
CA GLY A 220 19.96 25.25 -2.11
C GLY A 220 20.80 26.53 -1.97
N GLN A 221 20.43 27.60 -2.68
CA GLN A 221 21.09 28.91 -2.53
C GLN A 221 20.89 29.51 -1.14
N VAL A 222 19.65 29.52 -0.64
CA VAL A 222 19.33 30.03 0.71
C VAL A 222 20.01 29.19 1.79
N ALA A 223 20.08 27.87 1.61
CA ALA A 223 20.82 26.98 2.50
C ALA A 223 22.30 27.35 2.53
N ALA A 224 22.92 27.57 1.37
CA ALA A 224 24.32 27.98 1.28
C ALA A 224 24.60 29.32 1.97
N GLU A 225 23.73 30.32 1.79
CA GLU A 225 23.86 31.63 2.43
C GLU A 225 23.72 31.55 3.95
N ARG A 226 22.81 30.69 4.44
CA ARG A 226 22.54 30.53 5.87
C ARG A 226 23.48 29.55 6.57
N ALA A 227 24.24 28.75 5.82
CA ALA A 227 25.05 27.66 6.36
C ALA A 227 26.10 28.15 7.36
N LEU A 228 26.89 29.16 6.99
CA LEU A 228 27.96 29.68 7.87
C LEU A 228 27.40 30.35 9.14
N PRO A 229 26.42 31.29 9.06
CA PRO A 229 25.80 31.84 10.27
C PRO A 229 25.25 30.76 11.20
N ARG A 230 24.70 29.68 10.65
CA ARG A 230 24.14 28.57 11.43
C ARG A 230 25.23 27.75 12.10
N ALA A 231 26.30 27.42 11.39
CA ALA A 231 27.46 26.73 11.94
C ALA A 231 28.11 27.50 13.11
N GLN A 232 28.30 28.81 12.95
CA GLN A 232 28.79 29.70 14.01
C GLN A 232 27.83 29.75 15.21
N GLY A 233 26.52 29.66 14.96
CA GLY A 233 25.48 29.61 15.99
C GLY A 233 25.60 28.39 16.90
N TRP A 234 25.94 27.22 16.37
CA TRP A 234 26.09 25.99 17.16
C TRP A 234 27.13 26.14 18.27
N GLY A 235 28.28 26.72 17.93
CA GLY A 235 29.39 26.92 18.86
C GLY A 235 29.13 27.89 20.01
N LYS A 236 28.09 28.73 19.88
CA LYS A 236 27.60 29.66 20.91
C LYS A 236 26.54 29.02 21.81
N LYS A 237 25.71 28.14 21.24
CA LYS A 237 24.56 27.54 21.91
C LYS A 237 24.86 26.20 22.60
N LEU A 238 25.90 25.49 22.17
CA LEU A 238 26.25 24.15 22.68
C LEU A 238 27.45 24.20 23.62
N ASN A 239 27.36 23.42 24.72
CA ASN A 239 28.53 23.09 25.53
C ASN A 239 29.51 22.26 24.71
N TRP A 240 30.81 22.41 24.98
CA TRP A 240 31.90 21.71 24.32
C TRP A 240 31.68 20.20 24.26
N SER A 241 31.21 19.58 25.35
CA SER A 241 31.01 18.13 25.43
C SER A 241 29.90 17.66 24.49
N THR A 242 28.82 18.44 24.36
CA THR A 242 27.71 18.18 23.43
C THR A 242 28.14 18.40 21.99
N TYR A 243 28.86 19.50 21.72
CA TYR A 243 29.38 19.81 20.39
C TYR A 243 30.33 18.72 19.90
N ARG A 244 31.28 18.32 20.77
CA ARG A 244 32.21 17.21 20.49
C ARG A 244 31.45 15.92 20.22
N ALA A 245 30.44 15.60 21.02
CA ALA A 245 29.64 14.39 20.85
C ALA A 245 28.87 14.37 19.51
N ALA A 246 28.38 15.52 19.04
CA ALA A 246 27.74 15.66 17.73
C ALA A 246 28.75 15.46 16.59
N VAL A 247 29.90 16.15 16.64
CA VAL A 247 30.99 15.97 15.67
C VAL A 247 31.47 14.52 15.61
N HIS A 248 31.67 13.87 16.76
CA HIS A 248 32.11 12.48 16.83
C HIS A 248 31.10 11.49 16.24
N ARG A 249 29.82 11.87 16.16
CA ARG A 249 28.72 11.10 15.60
C ARG A 249 28.20 11.70 14.29
N ASP A 250 29.12 12.23 13.50
CA ASP A 250 28.88 12.71 12.13
C ASP A 250 27.76 13.76 12.04
N GLY A 251 27.72 14.65 13.03
CA GLY A 251 26.80 15.79 13.10
C GLY A 251 25.48 15.51 13.81
N CYS A 252 25.21 14.28 14.27
CA CYS A 252 23.94 13.93 14.91
C CYS A 252 24.14 13.34 16.32
N PHE A 253 23.54 13.97 17.34
CA PHE A 253 23.63 13.50 18.73
C PHE A 253 22.40 13.91 19.57
N VAL A 254 21.80 12.94 20.26
CA VAL A 254 20.76 13.21 21.26
C VAL A 254 21.41 13.49 22.61
N SER A 255 21.34 14.74 23.06
CA SER A 255 21.86 15.20 24.34
C SER A 255 20.82 15.06 25.47
N PRO A 256 21.07 14.24 26.50
CA PRO A 256 20.18 14.12 27.66
C PRO A 256 20.00 15.45 28.40
N SER A 257 21.06 16.26 28.49
CA SER A 257 21.03 17.56 29.16
C SER A 257 20.18 18.60 28.43
N LEU A 258 20.16 18.57 27.09
CA LEU A 258 19.29 19.47 26.31
C LEU A 258 17.84 18.98 26.32
N LYS A 259 17.62 17.67 26.32
CA LYS A 259 16.29 17.06 26.44
C LYS A 259 15.57 17.50 27.71
N ALA A 260 16.29 17.58 28.84
CA ALA A 260 15.73 18.03 30.12
C ALA A 260 15.40 19.54 30.16
N ARG A 261 16.09 20.37 29.37
CA ARG A 261 15.95 21.84 29.38
C ARG A 261 14.90 22.38 28.41
N GLY A 262 14.40 21.56 27.49
CA GLY A 262 13.34 21.99 26.54
C GLY A 262 13.76 23.15 25.64
N ASN A 263 14.95 23.07 25.02
CA ASN A 263 15.43 24.11 24.10
C ASN A 263 14.68 24.06 22.75
N SER A 264 14.19 25.21 22.27
CA SER A 264 13.49 25.34 20.98
C SER A 264 14.36 24.98 19.77
N ASP A 265 15.66 25.29 19.83
CA ASP A 265 16.60 25.04 18.73
C ASP A 265 17.02 23.57 18.60
N PHE A 266 16.84 22.78 19.67
CA PHE A 266 17.25 21.38 19.77
C PHE A 266 16.12 20.54 20.37
N LYS A 267 15.01 20.47 19.64
CA LYS A 267 13.77 19.82 20.08
C LYS A 267 14.04 18.37 20.49
N GLY A 268 13.55 17.98 21.68
CA GLY A 268 13.79 16.64 22.22
C GLY A 268 15.25 16.33 22.60
N GLY A 269 16.13 17.35 22.61
CA GLY A 269 17.56 17.21 22.84
C GLY A 269 18.35 16.75 21.62
N LEU A 270 17.74 16.65 20.44
CA LEU A 270 18.42 16.27 19.21
C LEU A 270 19.27 17.43 18.70
N VAL A 271 20.58 17.20 18.61
CA VAL A 271 21.54 18.07 17.94
C VAL A 271 21.81 17.46 16.59
N ASP A 272 21.27 18.08 15.53
CA ASP A 272 21.47 17.64 14.15
C ASP A 272 22.02 18.79 13.31
N PHE A 273 23.32 18.74 13.03
CA PHE A 273 23.98 19.72 12.19
C PHE A 273 23.59 19.57 10.71
N ASN A 274 23.42 18.34 10.24
CA ASN A 274 23.14 18.07 8.84
C ASN A 274 21.70 18.46 8.51
N GLY A 275 20.74 18.06 9.35
CA GLY A 275 19.34 18.50 9.26
C GLY A 275 19.23 20.02 9.28
N GLN A 276 19.89 20.70 10.22
CA GLN A 276 19.85 22.17 10.29
C GLN A 276 20.42 22.90 9.07
N LEU A 277 21.41 22.30 8.39
CA LEU A 277 21.93 22.81 7.12
C LEU A 277 20.98 22.50 5.94
N ALA A 278 20.28 21.37 6.00
CA ALA A 278 19.29 20.93 5.01
C ALA A 278 17.94 21.64 5.13
N ASP A 279 17.56 22.15 6.32
CA ASP A 279 16.26 22.78 6.61
C ASP A 279 15.81 23.73 5.49
N PRO A 280 16.64 24.67 4.98
CA PRO A 280 16.15 25.63 4.00
C PRO A 280 15.82 25.01 2.63
N ILE A 281 16.40 23.84 2.31
CA ILE A 281 16.04 23.06 1.12
C ILE A 281 14.69 22.40 1.34
N LEU A 282 14.51 21.73 2.48
CA LEU A 282 13.27 21.02 2.83
C LEU A 282 12.08 21.98 3.00
N ASP A 283 12.30 23.11 3.65
CA ASP A 283 11.30 24.16 3.83
C ASP A 283 10.83 24.71 2.48
N ALA A 284 11.76 24.93 1.53
CA ALA A 284 11.46 25.51 0.23
C ALA A 284 10.53 24.64 -0.64
N ILE A 285 10.52 23.32 -0.41
CA ILE A 285 9.68 22.38 -1.16
C ILE A 285 8.50 21.82 -0.37
N SER A 286 8.45 21.99 0.95
CA SER A 286 7.45 21.36 1.83
C SER A 286 6.02 21.44 1.29
N THR A 287 5.64 22.61 0.79
CA THR A 287 4.28 22.90 0.35
C THR A 287 4.02 22.47 -1.08
N CYS A 288 4.97 22.70 -2.00
CA CYS A 288 4.84 22.23 -3.38
C CYS A 288 4.93 20.69 -3.46
N TRP A 289 5.68 20.06 -2.56
CA TRP A 289 5.82 18.60 -2.52
C TRP A 289 4.50 17.93 -2.19
N ASP A 290 3.81 18.40 -1.14
CA ASP A 290 2.50 17.89 -0.77
C ASP A 290 1.47 18.14 -1.88
N GLU A 291 1.48 19.34 -2.47
CA GLU A 291 0.59 19.70 -3.57
C GLU A 291 0.80 18.80 -4.80
N LEU A 292 2.04 18.58 -5.21
CA LEU A 292 2.38 17.76 -6.37
C LEU A 292 2.09 16.27 -6.12
N PHE A 293 2.63 15.68 -5.04
CA PHE A 293 2.57 14.23 -4.82
C PHE A 293 1.29 13.72 -4.16
N ASN A 294 0.58 14.55 -3.37
CA ASN A 294 -0.66 14.13 -2.72
C ASN A 294 -1.93 14.60 -3.45
N ARG A 295 -1.87 15.67 -4.25
CA ARG A 295 -3.04 16.21 -4.94
C ARG A 295 -2.93 16.11 -6.46
N ARG A 296 -1.94 16.76 -7.06
CA ARG A 296 -1.83 16.84 -8.53
C ARG A 296 -1.59 15.48 -9.16
N LEU A 297 -0.75 14.64 -8.56
CA LEU A 297 -0.50 13.28 -9.03
C LEU A 297 -1.77 12.44 -9.10
N GLU A 298 -2.62 12.53 -8.09
CA GLU A 298 -3.90 11.83 -8.08
C GLU A 298 -4.82 12.33 -9.20
N GLN A 299 -4.86 13.64 -9.45
CA GLN A 299 -5.66 14.23 -10.53
C GLN A 299 -5.19 13.75 -11.90
N LEU A 300 -3.90 13.87 -12.19
CA LEU A 300 -3.31 13.44 -13.47
C LEU A 300 -3.56 11.95 -13.73
N LEU A 301 -3.38 11.09 -12.73
CA LEU A 301 -3.62 9.66 -12.87
C LEU A 301 -5.12 9.33 -13.06
N ARG A 302 -6.03 10.09 -12.44
CA ARG A 302 -7.48 9.95 -12.67
C ARG A 302 -7.89 10.41 -14.07
N GLU A 303 -7.33 11.52 -14.55
CA GLU A 303 -7.58 12.03 -15.90
C GLU A 303 -7.06 11.05 -16.95
N PHE A 304 -5.83 10.55 -16.77
CA PHE A 304 -5.25 9.48 -17.59
C PHE A 304 -6.12 8.22 -17.60
N GLU A 305 -6.59 7.76 -16.44
CA GLU A 305 -7.49 6.62 -16.32
C GLU A 305 -8.77 6.84 -17.15
N GLN A 306 -9.44 7.98 -16.97
CA GLN A 306 -10.68 8.29 -17.67
C GLN A 306 -10.49 8.35 -19.19
N ARG A 307 -9.41 8.99 -19.66
CA ARG A 307 -9.09 9.06 -21.10
C ARG A 307 -8.75 7.68 -21.67
N SER A 308 -8.01 6.86 -20.93
CA SER A 308 -7.69 5.49 -21.34
C SER A 308 -8.93 4.62 -21.49
N LEU A 309 -9.90 4.74 -20.57
CA LEU A 309 -11.17 4.02 -20.66
C LEU A 309 -12.02 4.51 -21.83
N ALA A 310 -12.05 5.82 -22.07
CA ALA A 310 -12.75 6.40 -23.21
C ALA A 310 -12.16 5.94 -24.55
N SER A 311 -10.83 5.84 -24.67
CA SER A 311 -10.16 5.26 -25.85
C SER A 311 -10.51 3.78 -26.04
N LEU A 312 -10.57 3.00 -24.96
CA LEU A 312 -11.01 1.60 -25.05
C LEU A 312 -12.47 1.48 -25.53
N ASP A 313 -13.38 2.29 -24.99
CA ASP A 313 -14.78 2.35 -25.42
C ASP A 313 -14.90 2.74 -26.90
N ALA A 314 -14.14 3.76 -27.33
CA ALA A 314 -14.11 4.22 -28.71
C ALA A 314 -13.56 3.15 -29.66
N ALA A 315 -12.47 2.47 -29.29
CA ALA A 315 -11.88 1.40 -30.09
C ALA A 315 -12.86 0.23 -30.27
N VAL A 316 -13.55 -0.17 -29.20
CA VAL A 316 -14.58 -1.21 -29.22
C VAL A 316 -15.77 -0.79 -30.10
N ALA A 317 -16.23 0.45 -30.01
CA ALA A 317 -17.30 0.97 -30.85
C ALA A 317 -16.90 1.02 -32.33
N ALA A 318 -15.66 1.41 -32.63
CA ALA A 318 -15.13 1.44 -33.99
C ALA A 318 -14.98 0.03 -34.57
N ALA A 319 -14.54 -0.95 -33.77
CA ALA A 319 -14.50 -2.35 -34.17
C ALA A 319 -15.91 -2.89 -34.50
N ARG A 320 -16.91 -2.57 -33.66
CA ARG A 320 -18.31 -2.90 -33.90
C ARG A 320 -18.82 -2.32 -35.22
N GLN A 321 -18.55 -1.05 -35.50
CA GLN A 321 -19.00 -0.38 -36.72
C GLN A 321 -18.40 -1.03 -37.97
N ARG A 322 -17.09 -1.32 -37.94
CA ARG A 322 -16.41 -2.03 -39.05
C ARG A 322 -16.97 -3.42 -39.27
N LEU A 323 -17.26 -4.15 -38.19
CA LEU A 323 -17.91 -5.45 -38.26
C LEU A 323 -19.32 -5.35 -38.85
N ALA A 324 -20.15 -4.42 -38.38
CA ALA A 324 -21.51 -4.22 -38.90
C ALA A 324 -21.50 -3.92 -40.41
N ALA A 325 -20.59 -3.08 -40.87
CA ALA A 325 -20.41 -2.76 -42.29
C ALA A 325 -20.02 -4.00 -43.12
N ALA A 326 -19.22 -4.92 -42.56
CA ALA A 326 -18.80 -6.14 -43.23
C ALA A 326 -19.87 -7.25 -43.25
N LEU A 327 -20.77 -7.28 -42.27
CA LEU A 327 -21.81 -8.32 -42.14
C LEU A 327 -23.09 -8.02 -42.93
N GLY A 328 -23.35 -6.75 -43.27
CA GLY A 328 -24.60 -6.33 -43.93
C GLY A 328 -25.83 -6.35 -42.99
N GLY A 329 -26.98 -5.89 -43.51
CA GLY A 329 -28.20 -5.63 -42.72
C GLY A 329 -29.16 -6.80 -42.51
N ALA A 330 -28.68 -8.04 -42.43
CA ALA A 330 -29.54 -9.21 -42.23
C ALA A 330 -29.92 -9.42 -40.75
N SER A 331 -31.11 -10.00 -40.48
CA SER A 331 -31.60 -10.29 -39.12
C SER A 331 -30.65 -11.18 -38.28
N GLU A 332 -29.93 -12.12 -38.92
CA GLU A 332 -28.91 -12.93 -38.25
C GLU A 332 -27.66 -12.12 -37.89
N ALA A 333 -27.30 -11.11 -38.69
CA ALA A 333 -26.20 -10.20 -38.38
C ALA A 333 -26.51 -9.34 -37.16
N GLU A 334 -27.77 -8.91 -36.97
CA GLU A 334 -28.19 -8.15 -35.78
C GLU A 334 -28.06 -8.95 -34.48
N ALA A 335 -28.47 -10.23 -34.49
CA ALA A 335 -28.32 -11.12 -33.32
C ALA A 335 -26.85 -11.36 -32.97
N GLN A 336 -25.98 -11.50 -33.99
CA GLN A 336 -24.53 -11.65 -33.82
C GLN A 336 -23.90 -10.35 -33.29
N LEU A 337 -24.29 -9.19 -33.82
CA LEU A 337 -23.86 -7.87 -33.35
C LEU A 337 -24.27 -7.62 -31.89
N ALA A 338 -25.46 -8.07 -31.47
CA ALA A 338 -25.90 -7.95 -30.07
C ALA A 338 -25.07 -8.82 -29.11
N ALA A 339 -24.64 -10.01 -29.55
CA ALA A 339 -23.79 -10.87 -28.75
C ALA A 339 -22.33 -10.35 -28.69
N VAL A 340 -21.83 -9.76 -29.77
CA VAL A 340 -20.56 -9.00 -29.77
C VAL A 340 -20.65 -7.82 -28.81
N ASP A 341 -21.77 -7.07 -28.77
CA ASP A 341 -21.94 -5.95 -27.83
C ASP A 341 -21.86 -6.38 -26.37
N ALA A 342 -22.50 -7.50 -26.03
CA ALA A 342 -22.46 -8.02 -24.67
C ALA A 342 -21.03 -8.36 -24.24
N ALA A 343 -20.27 -9.03 -25.12
CA ALA A 343 -18.88 -9.37 -24.87
C ALA A 343 -17.98 -8.13 -24.79
N CYS A 344 -18.12 -7.20 -25.72
CA CYS A 344 -17.42 -5.93 -25.76
C CYS A 344 -17.64 -5.12 -24.46
N LYS A 345 -18.89 -5.01 -24.00
CA LYS A 345 -19.21 -4.35 -22.72
C LYS A 345 -18.56 -5.04 -21.52
N GLN A 346 -18.50 -6.37 -21.51
CA GLN A 346 -17.81 -7.12 -20.47
C GLN A 346 -16.29 -6.87 -20.50
N VAL A 347 -15.67 -6.83 -21.69
CA VAL A 347 -14.25 -6.55 -21.86
C VAL A 347 -13.90 -5.15 -21.33
N VAL A 348 -14.64 -4.12 -21.74
CA VAL A 348 -14.48 -2.75 -21.23
C VAL A 348 -14.60 -2.72 -19.72
N ALA A 349 -15.64 -3.34 -19.16
CA ALA A 349 -15.88 -3.30 -17.72
C ALA A 349 -14.77 -4.00 -16.91
N ASP A 350 -14.25 -5.12 -17.42
CA ASP A 350 -13.21 -5.90 -16.73
C ASP A 350 -11.82 -5.28 -16.86
N GLU A 351 -11.40 -4.96 -18.08
CA GLU A 351 -10.09 -4.33 -18.30
C GLU A 351 -10.07 -2.94 -17.68
N GLY A 352 -11.20 -2.24 -17.71
CA GLY A 352 -11.34 -0.98 -17.00
C GLY A 352 -11.14 -1.14 -15.50
N ARG A 353 -11.84 -2.08 -14.84
CA ARG A 353 -11.62 -2.36 -13.41
C ARG A 353 -10.17 -2.72 -13.06
N LYS A 354 -9.49 -3.46 -13.93
CA LYS A 354 -8.06 -3.81 -13.72
C LYS A 354 -7.19 -2.56 -13.79
N LEU A 355 -7.39 -1.71 -14.81
CA LEU A 355 -6.67 -0.45 -14.95
C LEU A 355 -6.88 0.43 -13.71
N GLN A 356 -8.12 0.63 -13.30
CA GLN A 356 -8.46 1.40 -12.09
C GLN A 356 -7.73 0.89 -10.84
N SER A 357 -7.76 -0.43 -10.64
CA SER A 357 -7.08 -1.05 -9.50
C SER A 357 -5.57 -0.89 -9.60
N ARG A 358 -5.00 -0.95 -10.81
CA ARG A 358 -3.56 -0.81 -11.03
C ARG A 358 -3.12 0.63 -10.82
N VAL A 359 -3.81 1.61 -11.39
CA VAL A 359 -3.57 3.05 -11.18
C VAL A 359 -3.66 3.42 -9.71
N SER A 360 -4.69 2.94 -9.00
CA SER A 360 -4.83 3.15 -7.55
C SER A 360 -3.64 2.59 -6.74
N GLN A 361 -3.12 1.42 -7.13
CA GLN A 361 -1.95 0.82 -6.48
C GLN A 361 -0.68 1.62 -6.79
N LEU A 362 -0.50 2.06 -8.04
CA LEU A 362 0.65 2.87 -8.45
C LEU A 362 0.70 4.20 -7.71
N LEU A 363 -0.45 4.88 -7.56
CA LEU A 363 -0.57 6.09 -6.75
C LEU A 363 -0.12 5.82 -5.31
N ALA A 364 -0.65 4.77 -4.67
CA ALA A 364 -0.28 4.43 -3.30
C ALA A 364 1.22 4.13 -3.15
N ASP A 365 1.82 3.40 -4.09
CA ASP A 365 3.24 3.06 -4.08
C ASP A 365 4.12 4.31 -4.24
N VAL A 366 3.78 5.20 -5.18
CA VAL A 366 4.55 6.43 -5.44
C VAL A 366 4.43 7.42 -4.29
N THR A 367 3.21 7.66 -3.78
CA THR A 367 3.03 8.54 -2.62
C THR A 367 3.75 8.01 -1.39
N ALA A 368 3.80 6.69 -1.19
CA ALA A 368 4.57 6.09 -0.10
C ALA A 368 6.09 6.30 -0.29
N ALA A 369 6.61 6.10 -1.50
CA ALA A 369 8.03 6.31 -1.83
C ALA A 369 8.43 7.80 -1.71
N ALA A 370 7.59 8.71 -2.19
CA ALA A 370 7.84 10.15 -2.17
C ALA A 370 7.86 10.74 -0.75
N ARG A 371 7.21 10.09 0.23
CA ARG A 371 7.06 10.63 1.59
C ARG A 371 8.38 10.79 2.34
N ALA A 372 9.29 9.83 2.18
CA ALA A 372 10.56 9.84 2.91
C ALA A 372 11.70 10.47 2.08
N LEU A 373 11.50 10.60 0.76
CA LEU A 373 12.53 11.00 -0.19
C LEU A 373 13.23 12.32 0.14
N PRO A 374 12.53 13.41 0.52
CA PRO A 374 13.21 14.68 0.82
C PRO A 374 14.24 14.56 1.94
N VAL A 375 13.87 13.90 3.03
CA VAL A 375 14.74 13.74 4.20
C VAL A 375 15.83 12.71 3.93
N ASP A 376 15.47 11.56 3.34
CA ASP A 376 16.38 10.44 3.08
C ASP A 376 17.43 10.74 2.01
N VAL A 377 17.23 11.77 1.19
CA VAL A 377 18.20 12.19 0.16
C VAL A 377 19.02 13.39 0.62
N VAL A 378 18.38 14.45 1.11
CA VAL A 378 19.07 15.73 1.36
C VAL A 378 19.96 15.63 2.59
N GLU A 379 19.48 15.12 3.72
CA GLU A 379 20.28 15.07 4.95
C GLU A 379 21.50 14.15 4.83
N PRO A 380 21.39 12.92 4.24
CA PRO A 380 22.55 12.09 3.99
C PRO A 380 23.55 12.71 3.01
N ALA A 381 23.10 13.39 1.96
CA ALA A 381 24.00 14.09 1.03
C ALA A 381 24.81 15.19 1.74
N VAL A 382 24.16 15.98 2.60
CA VAL A 382 24.82 17.01 3.42
C VAL A 382 25.79 16.38 4.42
N ARG A 383 25.37 15.32 5.12
CA ARG A 383 26.23 14.58 6.05
C ARG A 383 27.48 14.07 5.36
N ASP A 384 27.35 13.50 4.19
CA ASP A 384 28.45 12.88 3.46
C ASP A 384 29.45 13.93 2.98
N ALA A 385 28.96 15.11 2.58
CA ALA A 385 29.80 16.26 2.28
C ALA A 385 30.52 16.86 3.50
N MET A 386 29.87 16.86 4.68
CA MET A 386 30.45 17.37 5.94
C MET A 386 31.34 16.35 6.66
N ARG A 387 31.26 15.08 6.29
CA ARG A 387 31.97 13.96 6.92
C ARG A 387 33.50 14.17 7.02
N PRO A 388 34.20 14.69 5.99
CA PRO A 388 35.63 14.97 6.11
C PRO A 388 35.96 15.96 7.25
N ALA A 389 35.14 17.01 7.40
CA ALA A 389 35.30 18.00 8.46
C ALA A 389 35.07 17.39 9.85
N TYR A 390 34.05 16.54 9.98
CA TYR A 390 33.80 15.83 11.23
C TYR A 390 34.95 14.88 11.59
N HIS A 391 35.50 14.15 10.63
CA HIS A 391 36.65 13.28 10.88
C HIS A 391 37.91 14.05 11.25
N ALA A 392 38.19 15.17 10.59
CA ALA A 392 39.32 16.03 10.96
C ALA A 392 39.16 16.54 12.39
N ALA A 393 37.97 17.05 12.75
CA ALA A 393 37.67 17.55 14.08
C ALA A 393 37.69 16.45 15.17
N LYS A 394 37.36 15.18 14.85
CA LYS A 394 37.52 14.03 15.77
C LYS A 394 38.98 13.81 16.17
N GLY A 395 39.93 14.15 15.30
CA GLY A 395 41.37 14.01 15.52
C GLY A 395 41.97 15.04 16.47
N ASP A 396 41.26 16.14 16.74
CA ASP A 396 41.78 17.23 17.58
C ASP A 396 41.98 16.80 19.04
N ARG A 397 43.17 17.10 19.59
CA ARG A 397 43.55 16.84 21.00
C ARG A 397 44.27 18.04 21.61
N GLY A 398 44.30 18.12 22.95
CA GLY A 398 45.05 19.11 23.71
C GLY A 398 44.32 20.44 23.98
N ALA A 399 45.05 21.44 24.46
CA ALA A 399 44.49 22.76 24.79
C ALA A 399 43.88 23.44 23.55
N GLY A 400 42.76 24.15 23.71
CA GLY A 400 42.08 24.86 22.63
C GLY A 400 41.27 23.98 21.65
N VAL A 401 41.08 22.69 21.96
CA VAL A 401 40.39 21.72 21.08
C VAL A 401 39.01 22.19 20.63
N PHE A 402 38.26 22.87 21.50
CA PHE A 402 36.91 23.33 21.16
C PHE A 402 36.91 24.45 20.11
N GLY A 403 37.92 25.34 20.15
CA GLY A 403 38.08 26.38 19.13
C GLY A 403 38.48 25.79 17.78
N ARG A 404 39.42 24.84 17.78
CA ARG A 404 39.88 24.16 16.54
C ARG A 404 38.78 23.35 15.87
N MET A 405 38.02 22.54 16.63
CA MET A 405 36.91 21.77 16.05
C MET A 405 35.85 22.69 15.42
N LYS A 406 35.51 23.80 16.08
CA LYS A 406 34.56 24.78 15.53
C LYS A 406 35.10 25.42 14.26
N GLY A 407 36.34 25.89 14.29
CA GLY A 407 36.99 26.48 13.12
C GLY A 407 37.09 25.51 11.94
N GLY A 408 37.34 24.22 12.19
CA GLY A 408 37.36 23.19 11.15
C GLY A 408 35.99 22.93 10.51
N VAL A 409 34.93 22.83 11.34
CA VAL A 409 33.55 22.68 10.83
C VAL A 409 33.10 23.93 10.08
N GLU A 410 33.34 25.12 10.63
CA GLU A 410 33.02 26.40 9.98
C GLU A 410 33.80 26.59 8.67
N GLY A 411 35.10 26.27 8.67
CA GLY A 411 35.94 26.34 7.47
C GLY A 411 35.44 25.43 6.36
N SER A 412 35.06 24.19 6.68
CA SER A 412 34.47 23.28 5.69
C SER A 412 33.13 23.76 5.15
N VAL A 413 32.32 24.46 5.96
CA VAL A 413 31.06 25.07 5.49
C VAL A 413 31.36 26.21 4.50
N VAL A 414 32.40 27.01 4.73
CA VAL A 414 32.82 28.07 3.79
C VAL A 414 33.35 27.48 2.49
N GLU A 415 34.24 26.49 2.57
CA GLU A 415 34.93 25.93 1.41
C GLU A 415 34.01 25.04 0.56
N ASN A 416 33.26 24.13 1.20
CA ASN A 416 32.52 23.07 0.52
C ASN A 416 31.00 23.18 0.67
N GLY A 417 30.50 23.98 1.63
CA GLY A 417 29.08 24.00 1.99
C GLY A 417 28.16 24.46 0.86
N ARG A 418 28.55 25.47 0.08
CA ARG A 418 27.74 25.96 -1.05
C ARG A 418 27.55 24.88 -2.11
N GLY A 419 28.63 24.24 -2.55
CA GLY A 419 28.58 23.17 -3.55
C GLY A 419 27.79 21.96 -3.04
N ALA A 420 28.04 21.56 -1.79
CA ALA A 420 27.36 20.44 -1.16
C ALA A 420 25.83 20.64 -1.05
N LEU A 421 25.38 21.82 -0.62
CA LEU A 421 23.96 22.10 -0.43
C LEU A 421 23.20 22.23 -1.75
N VAL A 422 23.80 22.86 -2.76
CA VAL A 422 23.22 22.90 -4.11
C VAL A 422 23.19 21.51 -4.73
N SER A 423 24.25 20.72 -4.55
CA SER A 423 24.29 19.33 -5.03
C SER A 423 23.28 18.43 -4.31
N ALA A 424 23.03 18.64 -3.01
CA ALA A 424 22.04 17.89 -2.25
C ALA A 424 20.61 18.19 -2.74
N ALA A 425 20.33 19.46 -3.07
CA ALA A 425 19.05 19.84 -3.69
C ALA A 425 18.90 19.19 -5.08
N GLY A 426 19.95 19.20 -5.91
CA GLY A 426 19.94 18.54 -7.22
C GLY A 426 19.81 17.01 -7.14
N ALA A 427 20.37 16.37 -6.11
CA ALA A 427 20.21 14.94 -5.88
C ALA A 427 18.75 14.58 -5.58
N LEU A 428 18.03 15.41 -4.83
CA LEU A 428 16.60 15.23 -4.58
C LEU A 428 15.78 15.39 -5.86
N GLU A 429 16.11 16.38 -6.70
CA GLU A 429 15.48 16.57 -8.00
C GLU A 429 15.65 15.34 -8.90
N GLN A 430 16.88 14.80 -8.98
CA GLN A 430 17.17 13.60 -9.74
C GLN A 430 16.39 12.38 -9.23
N GLN A 431 16.34 12.18 -7.90
CA GLN A 431 15.59 11.07 -7.31
C GLN A 431 14.08 11.20 -7.54
N ALA A 432 13.54 12.42 -7.52
CA ALA A 432 12.15 12.68 -7.89
C ALA A 432 11.89 12.35 -9.37
N ALA A 433 12.80 12.75 -10.27
CA ALA A 433 12.70 12.43 -11.70
C ALA A 433 12.76 10.91 -11.97
N GLU A 434 13.64 10.18 -11.28
CA GLU A 434 13.73 8.72 -11.36
C GLU A 434 12.43 8.05 -10.88
N LEU A 435 11.83 8.54 -9.78
CA LEU A 435 10.55 8.05 -9.28
C LEU A 435 9.40 8.26 -10.28
N LEU A 436 9.32 9.45 -10.88
CA LEU A 436 8.30 9.80 -11.88
C LEU A 436 8.49 9.00 -13.18
N SER A 437 9.71 8.86 -13.67
CA SER A 437 10.02 8.01 -14.83
C SER A 437 9.64 6.54 -14.57
N GLY A 438 9.95 6.04 -13.37
CA GLY A 438 9.54 4.70 -12.93
C GLY A 438 8.01 4.54 -12.83
N LEU A 439 7.27 5.59 -12.48
CA LEU A 439 5.81 5.60 -12.55
C LEU A 439 5.34 5.48 -14.00
N VAL A 440 5.84 6.33 -14.91
CA VAL A 440 5.47 6.29 -16.34
C VAL A 440 5.72 4.90 -16.94
N GLY A 441 6.86 4.27 -16.63
CA GLY A 441 7.16 2.91 -17.07
C GLY A 441 6.17 1.85 -16.55
N ARG A 442 5.70 2.01 -15.30
CA ARG A 442 4.67 1.12 -14.74
C ARG A 442 3.27 1.39 -15.31
N VAL A 443 2.94 2.65 -15.62
CA VAL A 443 1.70 3.02 -16.31
C VAL A 443 1.68 2.44 -17.72
N ARG A 444 2.78 2.57 -18.49
CA ARG A 444 2.92 1.95 -19.81
C ARG A 444 2.71 0.43 -19.76
N THR A 445 3.26 -0.22 -18.73
CA THR A 445 3.05 -1.66 -18.50
C THR A 445 1.58 -1.99 -18.25
N ALA A 446 0.88 -1.19 -17.42
CA ALA A 446 -0.54 -1.37 -17.13
C ALA A 446 -1.42 -1.21 -18.39
N VAL A 447 -1.11 -0.22 -19.22
CA VAL A 447 -1.74 -0.02 -20.54
C VAL A 447 -1.48 -1.22 -21.46
N GLY A 448 -0.23 -1.69 -21.53
CA GLY A 448 0.11 -2.87 -22.33
C GLY A 448 -0.63 -4.13 -21.87
N GLU A 449 -0.81 -4.31 -20.57
CA GLU A 449 -1.63 -5.39 -20.00
C GLU A 449 -3.12 -5.23 -20.36
N LEU A 450 -3.65 -4.00 -20.34
CA LEU A 450 -5.03 -3.71 -20.75
C LEU A 450 -5.25 -4.06 -22.22
N VAL A 451 -4.36 -3.64 -23.12
CA VAL A 451 -4.47 -3.95 -24.56
C VAL A 451 -4.38 -5.46 -24.79
N LYS A 452 -3.42 -6.13 -24.16
CA LYS A 452 -3.26 -7.59 -24.27
C LYS A 452 -4.48 -8.32 -23.73
N GLY A 453 -5.01 -7.88 -22.59
CA GLY A 453 -6.20 -8.44 -21.96
C GLY A 453 -7.45 -8.26 -22.83
N ALA A 454 -7.64 -7.06 -23.40
CA ALA A 454 -8.72 -6.77 -24.33
C ALA A 454 -8.59 -7.61 -25.61
N GLY A 455 -7.41 -7.64 -26.22
CA GLY A 455 -7.13 -8.42 -27.43
C GLY A 455 -7.42 -9.91 -27.25
N ALA A 456 -6.85 -10.54 -26.21
CA ALA A 456 -7.04 -11.96 -25.95
C ALA A 456 -8.52 -12.33 -25.72
N ARG A 457 -9.31 -11.45 -25.09
CA ARG A 457 -10.74 -11.73 -24.85
C ARG A 457 -11.60 -11.52 -26.07
N LEU A 458 -11.25 -10.53 -26.89
CA LEU A 458 -11.94 -10.28 -28.14
C LEU A 458 -11.60 -11.39 -29.15
N GLU A 459 -10.36 -11.89 -29.19
CA GLU A 459 -9.95 -13.04 -30.02
C GLU A 459 -10.84 -14.27 -29.82
N LEU A 460 -11.25 -14.54 -28.58
CA LEU A 460 -12.15 -15.66 -28.24
C LEU A 460 -13.53 -15.58 -28.91
N LEU A 461 -13.93 -14.41 -29.42
CA LEU A 461 -15.20 -14.24 -30.14
C LEU A 461 -15.18 -14.83 -31.54
N TRP A 462 -14.00 -14.93 -32.18
CA TRP A 462 -13.86 -15.44 -33.55
C TRP A 462 -12.89 -16.61 -33.68
N ASP A 463 -12.16 -16.96 -32.62
CA ASP A 463 -11.29 -18.13 -32.61
C ASP A 463 -12.08 -19.45 -32.52
N LYS A 464 -11.51 -20.52 -33.08
CA LYS A 464 -12.13 -21.86 -33.03
C LYS A 464 -11.84 -22.47 -31.66
N CYS A 465 -12.88 -22.82 -30.93
CA CYS A 465 -12.72 -23.65 -29.73
C CYS A 465 -12.79 -25.13 -30.14
N ASP A 466 -11.66 -25.84 -30.01
CA ASP A 466 -11.51 -27.27 -30.34
C ASP A 466 -12.37 -28.18 -29.47
N ALA A 467 -12.84 -27.69 -28.32
CA ALA A 467 -13.72 -28.45 -27.43
C ALA A 467 -15.15 -28.55 -27.98
N SER A 468 -15.73 -29.75 -27.90
CA SER A 468 -17.10 -30.04 -28.33
C SER A 468 -18.14 -29.25 -27.51
N ALA A 469 -19.28 -28.95 -28.14
CA ALA A 469 -20.39 -28.24 -27.49
C ALA A 469 -20.82 -28.81 -26.12
N PRO A 470 -20.95 -30.15 -25.92
CA PRO A 470 -21.30 -30.70 -24.62
C PRO A 470 -20.21 -30.49 -23.56
N VAL A 471 -18.92 -30.57 -23.92
CA VAL A 471 -17.80 -30.31 -22.99
C VAL A 471 -17.80 -28.85 -22.52
N ARG A 472 -18.01 -27.90 -23.44
CA ARG A 472 -18.10 -26.47 -23.11
C ARG A 472 -19.28 -26.16 -22.19
N HIS A 473 -20.44 -26.77 -22.44
CA HIS A 473 -21.61 -26.55 -21.61
C HIS A 473 -21.47 -27.17 -20.22
N ALA A 474 -20.84 -28.33 -20.10
CA ALA A 474 -20.51 -28.92 -18.81
C ALA A 474 -19.57 -28.00 -17.99
N ALA A 475 -18.54 -27.44 -18.63
CA ALA A 475 -17.64 -26.47 -18.00
C ALA A 475 -18.37 -25.17 -17.60
N ALA A 476 -19.23 -24.65 -18.47
CA ALA A 476 -20.04 -23.47 -18.16
C ALA A 476 -21.04 -23.72 -17.02
N SER A 477 -21.63 -24.91 -16.94
CA SER A 477 -22.51 -25.31 -15.84
C SER A 477 -21.75 -25.35 -14.51
N ALA A 478 -20.55 -25.92 -14.49
CA ALA A 478 -19.68 -25.91 -13.31
C ALA A 478 -19.29 -24.48 -12.87
N LEU A 479 -19.00 -23.60 -13.83
CA LEU A 479 -18.74 -22.17 -13.55
C LEU A 479 -19.98 -21.45 -13.04
N HIS A 480 -21.18 -21.78 -13.53
CA HIS A 480 -22.43 -21.18 -13.07
C HIS A 480 -22.73 -21.56 -11.61
N GLU A 481 -22.47 -22.81 -11.22
CA GLU A 481 -22.53 -23.26 -9.82
C GLU A 481 -21.54 -22.49 -8.93
N LEU A 482 -20.31 -22.27 -9.41
CA LEU A 482 -19.33 -21.45 -8.71
C LEU A 482 -19.76 -19.99 -8.61
N ALA A 483 -20.36 -19.44 -9.67
CA ALA A 483 -20.90 -18.07 -9.68
C ALA A 483 -22.02 -17.91 -8.64
N SER A 484 -22.92 -18.89 -8.54
CA SER A 484 -24.00 -18.93 -7.55
C SER A 484 -23.44 -18.96 -6.12
N LYS A 485 -22.44 -19.81 -5.86
CA LYS A 485 -21.75 -19.86 -4.55
C LYS A 485 -21.02 -18.55 -4.23
N ALA A 486 -20.32 -17.97 -5.20
CA ALA A 486 -19.65 -16.68 -5.05
C ALA A 486 -20.65 -15.54 -4.79
N ALA A 487 -21.80 -15.55 -5.47
CA ALA A 487 -22.88 -14.59 -5.27
C ALA A 487 -23.45 -14.66 -3.84
N GLN A 488 -23.65 -15.87 -3.31
CA GLN A 488 -24.09 -16.05 -1.92
C GLN A 488 -23.06 -15.50 -0.93
N LEU A 489 -21.76 -15.70 -1.18
CA LEU A 489 -20.69 -15.12 -0.36
C LEU A 489 -20.68 -13.59 -0.43
N CYS A 490 -20.84 -13.01 -1.62
CA CYS A 490 -20.94 -11.55 -1.81
C CYS A 490 -22.16 -10.97 -1.06
N LYS A 491 -23.31 -11.65 -1.13
CA LYS A 491 -24.54 -11.23 -0.43
C LYS A 491 -24.38 -11.28 1.08
N ARG A 492 -23.70 -12.29 1.63
CA ARG A 492 -23.34 -12.37 3.05
C ARG A 492 -22.39 -11.24 3.48
N ALA A 493 -21.58 -10.72 2.56
CA ALA A 493 -20.71 -9.56 2.77
C ALA A 493 -21.43 -8.20 2.57
N GLY A 494 -22.74 -8.21 2.26
CA GLY A 494 -23.54 -7.00 2.06
C GLY A 494 -23.32 -6.30 0.72
N GLU A 495 -22.79 -7.01 -0.29
CA GLU A 495 -22.56 -6.46 -1.63
C GLU A 495 -23.72 -6.77 -2.59
N LYS A 496 -23.98 -5.85 -3.53
CA LYS A 496 -24.91 -6.09 -4.64
C LYS A 496 -24.21 -6.96 -5.67
N VAL A 497 -24.81 -8.12 -5.98
CA VAL A 497 -24.26 -9.06 -6.95
C VAL A 497 -24.97 -8.89 -8.30
N PRO A 498 -24.24 -8.80 -9.42
CA PRO A 498 -24.83 -8.88 -10.74
C PRO A 498 -25.50 -10.26 -10.97
N LYS A 499 -26.41 -10.36 -11.94
CA LYS A 499 -26.92 -11.68 -12.37
C LYS A 499 -25.78 -12.45 -13.07
N PRO A 500 -25.55 -13.74 -12.75
CA PRO A 500 -24.60 -14.57 -13.48
C PRO A 500 -25.07 -14.82 -14.92
N PHE A 501 -24.13 -15.11 -15.82
CA PHE A 501 -24.40 -15.52 -17.21
C PHE A 501 -25.49 -16.61 -17.31
N SER A 502 -26.30 -16.53 -18.38
CA SER A 502 -27.42 -17.44 -18.62
C SER A 502 -26.95 -18.76 -19.25
N LEU A 503 -27.34 -19.88 -18.62
CA LEU A 503 -27.25 -21.22 -19.21
C LEU A 503 -28.48 -21.44 -20.11
N GLU A 504 -28.33 -21.30 -21.43
CA GLU A 504 -29.37 -21.76 -22.36
C GLU A 504 -29.35 -23.30 -22.50
N PRO A 505 -30.50 -23.97 -22.64
CA PRO A 505 -30.54 -25.42 -22.86
C PRO A 505 -29.76 -25.82 -24.13
N LEU A 506 -28.99 -26.91 -24.05
CA LEU A 506 -28.34 -27.50 -25.22
C LEU A 506 -29.41 -27.97 -26.23
N LYS A 507 -29.60 -27.22 -27.31
CA LYS A 507 -30.34 -27.71 -28.48
C LYS A 507 -29.38 -28.57 -29.31
N LEU A 508 -29.38 -29.88 -29.05
CA LEU A 508 -28.75 -30.86 -29.95
C LEU A 508 -29.58 -30.89 -31.23
N THR A 509 -29.08 -30.29 -32.31
CA THR A 509 -29.59 -30.64 -33.65
C THR A 509 -29.15 -32.07 -33.95
N PRO A 510 -30.06 -32.97 -34.34
CA PRO A 510 -29.70 -34.35 -34.63
C PRO A 510 -28.70 -34.37 -35.79
N GLU A 511 -27.53 -34.97 -35.58
CA GLU A 511 -26.63 -35.37 -36.66
C GLU A 511 -27.43 -36.26 -37.61
N VAL A 512 -27.52 -35.87 -38.88
CA VAL A 512 -27.98 -36.76 -39.93
C VAL A 512 -26.89 -37.82 -40.08
N PRO A 513 -27.17 -39.12 -39.87
CA PRO A 513 -26.17 -40.16 -40.08
C PRO A 513 -25.76 -40.17 -41.55
N ASP A 514 -24.46 -40.08 -41.78
CA ASP A 514 -23.84 -40.16 -43.09
C ASP A 514 -24.02 -41.59 -43.65
N ILE A 515 -24.97 -41.77 -44.57
CA ILE A 515 -25.34 -43.07 -45.16
C ILE A 515 -24.39 -43.47 -46.32
N THR A 516 -23.19 -42.90 -46.41
CA THR A 516 -22.27 -43.19 -47.52
C THR A 516 -21.21 -44.25 -47.22
N ALA A 517 -21.27 -44.95 -46.09
CA ALA A 517 -20.25 -45.93 -45.67
C ALA A 517 -20.62 -47.42 -45.75
N THR A 518 -21.72 -47.81 -46.43
CA THR A 518 -22.14 -49.23 -46.55
C THR A 518 -22.39 -49.68 -47.98
N ALA A 519 -21.53 -49.29 -48.92
CA ALA A 519 -21.53 -49.85 -50.27
C ALA A 519 -20.10 -49.92 -50.87
N ALA A 520 -19.17 -50.60 -50.22
CA ALA A 520 -17.95 -51.04 -50.90
C ALA A 520 -17.30 -52.25 -50.20
N MET A 521 -17.10 -53.29 -51.00
CA MET A 521 -16.10 -54.36 -50.84
C MET A 521 -16.54 -55.64 -50.11
N ALA A 522 -17.25 -56.47 -50.86
CA ALA A 522 -17.18 -57.92 -50.74
C ALA A 522 -15.98 -58.48 -51.53
N ARG A 523 -15.13 -59.30 -50.84
CA ARG A 523 -14.24 -60.39 -51.31
C ARG A 523 -13.01 -60.05 -52.21
N PRO A 524 -12.01 -60.97 -52.37
CA PRO A 524 -11.72 -62.26 -51.71
C PRO A 524 -10.24 -62.44 -51.22
N SER A 525 -9.99 -63.52 -50.46
CA SER A 525 -8.69 -64.01 -49.98
C SER A 525 -7.76 -64.54 -51.08
N PRO A 526 -6.43 -64.57 -50.86
CA PRO A 526 -5.56 -65.59 -51.46
C PRO A 526 -4.48 -66.10 -50.45
N PRO A 527 -3.55 -67.03 -50.79
CA PRO A 527 -3.42 -68.31 -50.10
C PRO A 527 -2.09 -68.47 -49.31
N THR A 528 -2.03 -69.50 -48.46
CA THR A 528 -0.80 -70.09 -47.91
C THR A 528 -0.03 -70.83 -49.03
N PRO A 529 1.31 -71.05 -48.97
CA PRO A 529 1.88 -71.99 -47.97
C PRO A 529 3.38 -71.83 -47.59
N THR A 530 3.81 -72.73 -46.69
CA THR A 530 5.16 -73.29 -46.43
C THR A 530 6.25 -72.47 -45.72
N GLY A 531 6.62 -72.93 -44.51
CA GLY A 531 7.83 -72.55 -43.73
C GLY A 531 9.09 -73.33 -44.18
N PRO A 532 10.13 -73.56 -43.33
CA PRO A 532 10.17 -73.40 -41.86
C PRO A 532 11.46 -72.76 -41.24
N ALA A 533 11.35 -72.51 -39.93
CA ALA A 533 12.39 -72.58 -38.87
C ALA A 533 13.55 -71.57 -38.84
N SER A 534 13.59 -70.74 -37.79
CA SER A 534 14.57 -70.95 -36.69
C SER A 534 14.26 -70.11 -35.45
N HIS A 535 14.50 -70.75 -34.31
CA HIS A 535 14.40 -70.34 -32.92
C HIS A 535 14.94 -68.95 -32.55
N ARG A 536 14.22 -68.23 -31.65
CA ARG A 536 14.64 -67.94 -30.25
C ARG A 536 13.71 -66.91 -29.59
N THR A 537 12.95 -67.36 -28.60
CA THR A 537 12.57 -66.60 -27.38
C THR A 537 13.42 -67.16 -26.23
N PRO A 538 13.58 -66.53 -25.05
CA PRO A 538 12.60 -65.66 -24.37
C PRO A 538 13.19 -64.41 -23.67
N ALA A 539 12.32 -63.50 -23.22
CA ALA A 539 12.25 -63.07 -21.81
C ALA A 539 11.29 -61.89 -21.65
N ALA A 540 10.32 -62.08 -20.76
CA ALA A 540 9.46 -61.04 -20.22
C ALA A 540 10.22 -60.18 -19.20
N THR A 541 9.90 -58.88 -19.12
CA THR A 541 9.99 -58.08 -17.89
C THR A 541 9.32 -56.70 -18.11
N GLU A 542 8.09 -56.56 -17.64
CA GLU A 542 7.66 -55.36 -16.90
C GLU A 542 8.07 -55.56 -15.41
N PRO A 543 8.09 -54.56 -14.49
CA PRO A 543 7.42 -53.24 -14.56
C PRO A 543 8.21 -52.04 -13.95
N ALA A 544 7.57 -50.86 -14.00
CA ALA A 544 7.60 -49.77 -13.01
C ALA A 544 8.75 -48.73 -13.00
N THR A 545 8.41 -47.51 -13.42
CA THR A 545 9.08 -46.25 -13.03
C THR A 545 8.00 -45.31 -12.49
N ARG A 546 7.72 -45.34 -11.18
CA ARG A 546 8.22 -44.42 -10.14
C ARG A 546 8.24 -42.94 -10.55
N LEU A 547 7.19 -42.24 -10.08
CA LEU A 547 7.11 -40.80 -9.89
C LEU A 547 8.22 -40.30 -8.95
N HIS A 548 8.92 -39.24 -9.35
CA HIS A 548 9.87 -38.51 -8.50
C HIS A 548 9.17 -37.31 -7.81
N PRO A 549 9.38 -37.09 -6.50
CA PRO A 549 8.80 -35.98 -5.76
C PRO A 549 9.84 -34.86 -5.56
N GLU A 550 9.81 -33.81 -6.39
CA GLU A 550 10.69 -32.63 -6.19
C GLU A 550 9.95 -31.28 -6.14
N LEU A 551 8.62 -31.26 -6.25
CA LEU A 551 7.87 -29.99 -6.22
C LEU A 551 7.35 -29.59 -4.83
N HIS A 552 7.63 -30.36 -3.79
CA HIS A 552 7.07 -30.13 -2.45
C HIS A 552 8.01 -29.44 -1.45
N GLU A 553 9.29 -29.26 -1.79
CA GLU A 553 10.30 -28.71 -0.86
C GLU A 553 10.59 -27.22 -1.10
N GLN A 554 10.39 -26.70 -2.33
CA GLN A 554 10.56 -25.28 -2.63
C GLN A 554 9.43 -24.39 -2.06
N ALA A 555 8.24 -24.96 -1.80
CA ALA A 555 7.13 -24.23 -1.19
C ALA A 555 7.24 -24.08 0.35
N ARG A 556 8.08 -24.87 1.03
CA ARG A 556 8.28 -24.78 2.49
C ARG A 556 9.41 -23.81 2.89
N SER A 557 10.38 -23.57 2.00
CA SER A 557 11.50 -22.66 2.27
C SER A 557 11.09 -21.18 2.27
N ALA A 558 10.12 -20.78 1.43
CA ALA A 558 9.69 -19.38 1.32
C ALA A 558 8.80 -18.89 2.49
N CYS A 559 8.19 -19.80 3.26
CA CYS A 559 7.29 -19.43 4.37
C CYS A 559 8.00 -19.27 5.73
N SER A 560 9.23 -19.75 5.92
CA SER A 560 9.92 -19.65 7.22
C SER A 560 10.84 -18.43 7.35
N SER A 561 11.28 -17.83 6.23
CA SER A 561 12.22 -16.70 6.22
C SER A 561 11.58 -15.33 6.45
N GLY A 562 10.27 -15.18 6.18
CA GLY A 562 9.55 -13.91 6.32
C GLY A 562 9.03 -13.57 7.73
N LEU A 563 9.10 -14.49 8.69
CA LEU A 563 8.48 -14.33 10.02
C LEU A 563 9.48 -14.14 11.18
N LEU A 564 10.79 -14.28 10.94
CA LEU A 564 11.81 -14.25 11.99
C LEU A 564 12.64 -12.96 12.08
N SER A 565 12.49 -12.00 11.16
CA SER A 565 13.21 -10.72 11.21
C SER A 565 12.50 -9.60 11.99
N SER A 566 11.25 -9.80 12.43
CA SER A 566 10.43 -8.75 13.07
C SER A 566 10.28 -8.87 14.60
N LEU A 567 11.03 -9.77 15.26
CA LEU A 567 10.93 -10.01 16.72
C LEU A 567 12.24 -9.82 17.51
N ARG A 568 13.25 -9.14 16.95
CA ARG A 568 14.42 -8.67 17.72
C ARG A 568 14.71 -7.22 17.40
N GLY A 569 14.06 -6.33 18.13
CA GLY A 569 14.26 -4.88 17.99
C GLY A 569 13.16 -4.10 18.69
N ASN A 570 13.02 -4.27 20.00
CA ASN A 570 12.53 -3.28 20.97
C ASN A 570 12.64 -3.85 22.39
#